data_AF-A0A127A1Y4-F1
#
_entry.id   AF-A0A127A1Y4-F1
#
_cell.length_a   1.000
_cell.length_b   1.000
_cell.length_c   1.000
_cell.angle_alpha   90.00
_cell.angle_beta   90.00
_cell.angle_gamma   90.00
#
_symmetry.space_group_name_H-M   'P 1'
#
loop_
_entity.id
_entity.type
_entity.pdbx_description
1 polymer ?
#
loop_
_entity_poly.entity_id
_entity_poly.type
_entity_poly.pdbx_seq_one_letter_code
_entity_poly.pdbx_strand_id
1 'polypeptide(L)'
;MVAASSTEPPRTPQHHARAARGRSAVRAAAALALALAVAGCGAGSAAPTWTPVPSAGTASAAPGGPSAGASSSGAPTASGSASGGTPSPGATSATWKTYTDPAKKVRFDLPADWIVQSTDPAAGAAPGSLHIEVKKADGTFVAALQTGLPVPTSAPCDPAQARPYSVLNSVPVTVPFADGPSVITPRFVFRVIQGYKYFGSFGLTALATSAQDGKACRLLNIVPGPAGIGGYSFADSVEVVPPSPQAQVAPLSSFDTLAQASAYVRDSGDFADAQRMIMSLAFTQN
;
A
#
# COMPACT_ATOMS: atom_id res chain seq x y z
N MET A 1 38.01 21.82 57.21
CA MET A 1 36.76 21.75 56.41
C MET A 1 36.62 23.07 55.68
N VAL A 2 36.75 23.04 54.36
CA VAL A 2 36.84 24.22 53.49
C VAL A 2 35.43 24.73 53.20
N ALA A 3 35.23 26.03 53.36
CA ALA A 3 34.00 26.75 53.02
C ALA A 3 34.34 27.90 52.07
N ALA A 4 33.35 28.20 51.21
CA ALA A 4 33.07 29.45 50.51
C ALA A 4 34.05 29.96 49.43
N SER A 5 33.50 30.12 48.22
CA SER A 5 33.75 31.16 47.20
C SER A 5 33.04 30.69 45.90
N SER A 6 32.42 31.47 45.03
CA SER A 6 32.17 32.91 44.96
C SER A 6 31.35 33.20 43.70
N THR A 7 30.53 34.25 43.75
CA THR A 7 30.40 35.30 42.70
C THR A 7 29.55 35.09 41.42
N GLU A 8 28.50 35.90 41.36
CA GLU A 8 27.59 36.33 40.28
C GLU A 8 28.30 37.12 39.14
N PRO A 9 27.73 37.16 37.91
CA PRO A 9 27.61 38.45 37.20
C PRO A 9 26.28 38.54 36.35
N PRO A 10 26.02 39.59 35.56
CA PRO A 10 25.23 40.75 35.99
C PRO A 10 24.02 41.10 35.09
N ARG A 11 23.10 41.87 35.70
CA ARG A 11 22.19 42.93 35.20
C ARG A 11 21.72 42.95 33.73
N THR A 12 20.39 42.94 33.62
CA THR A 12 19.54 43.48 32.54
C THR A 12 19.82 44.96 32.24
N PRO A 13 19.44 45.42 31.04
CA PRO A 13 18.57 46.58 31.00
C PRO A 13 17.30 46.35 30.17
N GLN A 14 16.17 46.71 30.77
CA GLN A 14 14.93 47.01 30.07
C GLN A 14 15.07 48.31 29.30
N HIS A 15 14.54 48.36 28.07
CA HIS A 15 14.16 49.61 27.42
C HIS A 15 12.68 49.61 27.06
N HIS A 16 12.12 50.78 27.29
CA HIS A 16 10.71 51.12 27.37
C HIS A 16 10.00 51.19 26.00
N ALA A 17 8.73 50.82 26.05
CA ALA A 17 7.55 51.48 25.49
C ALA A 17 7.64 52.23 24.14
N ARG A 18 6.72 51.89 23.24
CA ARG A 18 5.74 52.87 22.71
C ARG A 18 4.56 52.19 22.03
N ALA A 19 3.37 52.54 22.48
CA ALA A 19 2.11 52.31 21.79
C ALA A 19 1.96 53.29 20.62
N ALA A 20 1.37 52.84 19.50
CA ALA A 20 0.72 53.74 18.55
C ALA A 20 -0.48 53.02 17.90
N ARG A 21 -1.65 53.61 18.13
CA ARG A 21 -2.93 53.33 17.47
C ARG A 21 -2.83 53.79 16.02
N GLY A 22 -3.38 53.02 15.09
CA GLY A 22 -3.59 53.44 13.71
C GLY A 22 -4.86 52.81 13.14
N ARG A 23 -5.98 53.51 13.30
CA ARG A 23 -7.23 53.24 12.58
C ARG A 23 -7.02 53.63 11.11
N SER A 24 -7.43 52.78 10.17
CA SER A 24 -7.85 53.23 8.85
C SER A 24 -8.79 52.19 8.25
N ALA A 25 -10.06 52.57 8.20
CA ALA A 25 -11.12 51.91 7.46
C ALA A 25 -11.65 52.92 6.44
N VAL A 26 -11.53 52.66 5.13
CA VAL A 26 -12.36 53.20 4.03
C VAL A 26 -12.17 52.22 2.85
N ARG A 27 -13.14 51.32 2.61
CA ARG A 27 -14.19 51.34 1.57
C ARG A 27 -13.70 51.47 0.13
N ALA A 28 -14.01 50.47 -0.71
CA ALA A 28 -14.74 50.67 -1.96
C ALA A 28 -15.12 49.31 -2.57
N ALA A 29 -16.39 49.21 -2.96
CA ALA A 29 -16.98 48.09 -3.68
C ALA A 29 -16.62 48.13 -5.17
N ALA A 30 -16.51 46.96 -5.80
CA ALA A 30 -16.80 46.79 -7.21
C ALA A 30 -17.29 45.36 -7.44
N ALA A 31 -18.61 45.24 -7.58
CA ALA A 31 -19.23 44.08 -8.18
C ALA A 31 -18.95 44.10 -9.68
N LEU A 32 -18.41 43.01 -10.22
CA LEU A 32 -18.57 42.68 -11.63
C LEU A 32 -18.95 41.20 -11.73
N ALA A 33 -20.21 40.98 -12.03
CA ALA A 33 -20.71 39.71 -12.50
C ALA A 33 -20.20 39.49 -13.94
N LEU A 34 -19.61 38.33 -14.20
CA LEU A 34 -19.56 37.79 -15.55
C LEU A 34 -19.87 36.29 -15.48
N ALA A 35 -21.11 35.96 -15.80
CA ALA A 35 -21.54 34.62 -16.10
C ALA A 35 -21.05 34.26 -17.50
N LEU A 36 -20.27 33.19 -17.62
CA LEU A 36 -20.04 32.47 -18.86
C LEU A 36 -20.33 31.00 -18.59
N ALA A 37 -21.54 30.59 -18.96
CA ALA A 37 -21.90 29.20 -19.12
C ALA A 37 -21.27 28.71 -20.43
N VAL A 38 -20.37 27.74 -20.33
CA VAL A 38 -19.98 26.89 -21.46
C VAL A 38 -20.42 25.48 -21.10
N ALA A 39 -21.52 25.05 -21.71
CA ALA A 39 -21.87 23.66 -21.85
C ALA A 39 -20.89 23.00 -22.82
N GLY A 40 -20.32 21.84 -22.45
CA GLY A 40 -19.41 21.15 -23.35
C GLY A 40 -18.91 19.81 -22.82
N CYS A 41 -19.51 18.74 -23.34
CA CYS A 41 -19.08 17.34 -23.39
C CYS A 41 -18.82 16.59 -22.09
N GLY A 42 -19.76 15.69 -21.77
CA GLY A 42 -19.46 14.50 -20.99
C GLY A 42 -18.41 13.66 -21.68
N ALA A 43 -17.27 13.50 -21.02
CA ALA A 43 -16.42 12.34 -21.18
C ALA A 43 -16.75 11.44 -20.00
N GLY A 44 -17.38 10.30 -20.27
CA GLY A 44 -17.52 9.25 -19.28
C GLY A 44 -16.14 8.96 -18.69
N SER A 45 -16.05 8.92 -17.36
CA SER A 45 -14.87 8.44 -16.68
C SER A 45 -14.61 7.02 -17.17
N ALA A 46 -13.69 6.89 -18.11
CA ALA A 46 -13.12 5.60 -18.46
C ALA A 46 -12.52 5.05 -17.18
N ALA A 47 -13.11 3.96 -16.68
CA ALA A 47 -12.46 3.13 -15.68
C ALA A 47 -11.03 2.82 -16.16
N PRO A 48 -10.02 2.76 -15.26
CA PRO A 48 -8.66 2.49 -15.66
C PRO A 48 -8.60 1.20 -16.47
N THR A 49 -8.28 1.32 -17.76
CA THR A 49 -8.04 0.22 -18.67
C THR A 49 -6.69 -0.40 -18.34
N TRP A 50 -6.73 -1.64 -17.87
CA TRP A 50 -5.56 -2.49 -17.69
C TRP A 50 -5.00 -2.86 -19.07
N THR A 51 -3.80 -2.36 -19.39
CA THR A 51 -3.07 -2.76 -20.59
C THR A 51 -2.26 -4.03 -20.33
N PRO A 52 -2.58 -5.17 -20.95
CA PRO A 52 -1.64 -6.28 -21.02
C PRO A 52 -0.46 -5.90 -21.94
N VAL A 53 0.74 -6.35 -21.56
CA VAL A 53 1.97 -6.17 -22.33
C VAL A 53 1.87 -6.94 -23.64
N PRO A 54 2.11 -6.33 -24.82
CA PRO A 54 2.18 -7.08 -26.07
C PRO A 54 3.48 -7.89 -26.11
N SER A 55 3.36 -9.21 -26.22
CA SER A 55 4.47 -10.07 -26.60
C SER A 55 4.82 -9.81 -28.06
N ALA A 56 6.08 -9.49 -28.32
CA ALA A 56 6.63 -9.36 -29.67
C ALA A 56 6.53 -10.71 -30.41
N GLY A 57 5.54 -10.82 -31.28
CA GLY A 57 5.40 -11.90 -32.25
C GLY A 57 5.69 -11.36 -33.64
N THR A 58 6.80 -11.82 -34.22
CA THR A 58 7.30 -11.45 -35.55
C THR A 58 6.24 -11.72 -36.62
N ALA A 59 5.93 -10.70 -37.43
CA ALA A 59 5.11 -10.85 -38.62
C ALA A 59 5.89 -11.60 -39.72
N SER A 60 5.25 -12.56 -40.38
CA SER A 60 5.60 -12.94 -41.75
C SER A 60 4.36 -13.42 -42.50
N ALA A 61 4.18 -12.93 -43.72
CA ALA A 61 2.96 -13.01 -44.51
C ALA A 61 3.01 -14.11 -45.60
N ALA A 62 1.89 -14.87 -45.71
CA ALA A 62 1.20 -15.46 -46.89
C ALA A 62 1.98 -16.25 -47.99
N PRO A 63 1.34 -16.95 -48.98
CA PRO A 63 -0.05 -17.43 -49.15
C PRO A 63 -0.15 -18.97 -49.46
N GLY A 64 -1.37 -19.48 -49.74
CA GLY A 64 -1.71 -20.91 -49.81
C GLY A 64 -1.60 -21.66 -51.16
N GLY A 65 -1.98 -22.94 -51.14
CA GLY A 65 -2.24 -23.82 -52.30
C GLY A 65 -1.98 -25.33 -52.02
N PRO A 66 -2.79 -26.30 -52.52
CA PRO A 66 -2.94 -27.65 -51.93
C PRO A 66 -2.25 -28.81 -52.71
N SER A 67 -1.98 -29.95 -52.06
CA SER A 67 -2.21 -31.33 -52.56
C SER A 67 -1.63 -32.44 -51.68
N ALA A 68 -2.22 -33.62 -51.82
CA ALA A 68 -2.12 -34.84 -51.01
C ALA A 68 -0.79 -35.64 -51.10
N GLY A 69 -0.55 -36.48 -50.08
CA GLY A 69 0.45 -37.56 -50.07
C GLY A 69 0.57 -38.23 -48.69
N ALA A 70 0.58 -39.56 -48.65
CA ALA A 70 0.24 -40.43 -47.52
C ALA A 70 1.38 -40.82 -46.55
N SER A 71 0.98 -41.33 -45.37
CA SER A 71 1.67 -42.28 -44.44
C SER A 71 2.97 -41.79 -43.77
N SER A 72 3.30 -42.01 -42.49
CA SER A 72 2.84 -42.91 -41.42
C SER A 72 3.48 -42.49 -40.07
N SER A 73 2.82 -42.87 -38.97
CA SER A 73 3.36 -43.14 -37.61
C SER A 73 3.84 -42.00 -36.70
N GLY A 74 3.16 -41.86 -35.54
CA GLY A 74 3.78 -41.34 -34.31
C GLY A 74 2.87 -40.59 -33.31
N ALA A 75 2.28 -41.34 -32.36
CA ALA A 75 2.03 -40.99 -30.93
C ALA A 75 1.19 -39.73 -30.54
N PRO A 76 0.63 -39.66 -29.31
CA PRO A 76 -0.60 -38.92 -29.03
C PRO A 76 -0.38 -37.41 -28.82
N THR A 77 -1.30 -36.63 -29.36
CA THR A 77 -1.39 -35.18 -29.15
C THR A 77 -2.03 -34.92 -27.78
N ALA A 78 -1.20 -34.68 -26.76
CA ALA A 78 -1.66 -34.00 -25.55
C ALA A 78 -1.91 -32.54 -25.90
N SER A 79 -3.17 -32.19 -26.16
CA SER A 79 -3.64 -30.82 -26.26
C SER A 79 -3.54 -30.15 -24.88
N GLY A 80 -2.34 -29.71 -24.50
CA GLY A 80 -2.13 -28.83 -23.37
C GLY A 80 -2.68 -27.45 -23.69
N SER A 81 -3.96 -27.23 -23.38
CA SER A 81 -4.47 -25.87 -23.20
C SER A 81 -3.64 -25.22 -22.10
N ALA A 82 -2.72 -24.33 -22.49
CA ALA A 82 -2.07 -23.42 -21.56
C ALA A 82 -3.12 -22.38 -21.13
N SER A 83 -3.93 -22.74 -20.14
CA SER A 83 -4.79 -21.81 -19.44
C SER A 83 -3.93 -20.66 -18.91
N GLY A 84 -4.30 -19.44 -19.26
CA GLY A 84 -3.80 -18.22 -18.62
C GLY A 84 -4.19 -18.26 -17.14
N GLY A 85 -3.35 -18.88 -16.32
CA GLY A 85 -3.51 -18.92 -14.88
C GLY A 85 -3.20 -17.54 -14.33
N THR A 86 -4.17 -16.96 -13.63
CA THR A 86 -3.89 -15.96 -12.59
C THR A 86 -2.73 -16.50 -11.74
N PRO A 87 -1.68 -15.70 -11.42
CA PRO A 87 -0.61 -16.17 -10.55
C PRO A 87 -1.24 -16.72 -9.26
N SER A 88 -1.10 -18.03 -9.08
CA SER A 88 -1.48 -18.69 -7.83
C SER A 88 -0.34 -18.48 -6.85
N PRO A 89 -0.61 -18.15 -5.58
CA PRO A 89 0.41 -18.13 -4.55
C PRO A 89 1.12 -19.50 -4.48
N GLY A 90 2.39 -19.48 -4.10
CA GLY A 90 3.19 -20.69 -3.85
C GLY A 90 2.58 -21.62 -2.78
N ALA A 91 3.22 -22.76 -2.55
CA ALA A 91 2.76 -23.71 -1.54
C ALA A 91 2.80 -23.08 -0.13
N THR A 92 1.71 -23.23 0.62
CA THR A 92 1.63 -22.75 2.01
C THR A 92 2.15 -23.78 3.01
N SER A 93 2.52 -23.33 4.21
CA SER A 93 2.87 -24.18 5.36
C SER A 93 1.80 -25.24 5.67
N ALA A 94 2.22 -26.41 6.16
CA ALA A 94 1.33 -27.55 6.41
C ALA A 94 0.44 -27.38 7.65
N THR A 95 0.92 -26.67 8.69
CA THR A 95 0.24 -26.56 9.99
C THR A 95 -0.03 -25.10 10.34
N TRP A 96 -1.29 -24.82 10.70
CA TRP A 96 -1.79 -23.47 11.00
C TRP A 96 -2.45 -23.43 12.37
N LYS A 97 -2.40 -22.26 13.00
CA LYS A 97 -3.11 -21.94 14.24
C LYS A 97 -3.91 -20.66 14.05
N THR A 98 -4.89 -20.42 14.91
CA THR A 98 -5.63 -19.15 14.96
C THR A 98 -5.13 -18.33 16.14
N TYR A 99 -4.74 -17.08 15.87
CA TYR A 99 -4.55 -16.06 16.90
C TYR A 99 -5.88 -15.33 17.16
N THR A 100 -6.15 -15.00 18.42
CA THR A 100 -7.23 -14.10 18.83
C THR A 100 -6.64 -13.15 19.84
N ASP A 101 -6.87 -11.85 19.68
CA ASP A 101 -6.35 -10.87 20.63
C ASP A 101 -7.03 -11.03 22.01
N PRO A 102 -6.39 -10.60 23.11
CA PRO A 102 -6.96 -10.75 24.46
C PRO A 102 -8.34 -10.10 24.63
N ALA A 103 -8.64 -9.01 23.91
CA ALA A 103 -9.93 -8.33 23.94
C ALA A 103 -10.95 -8.94 22.98
N LYS A 104 -10.58 -9.98 22.22
CA LYS A 104 -11.43 -10.72 21.27
C LYS A 104 -12.06 -9.81 20.21
N LYS A 105 -11.37 -8.76 19.80
CA LYS A 105 -11.77 -7.83 18.73
C LYS A 105 -11.36 -8.32 17.35
N VAL A 106 -10.26 -9.06 17.26
CA VAL A 106 -9.67 -9.54 16.02
C VAL A 106 -9.17 -10.97 16.16
N ARG A 107 -9.21 -11.69 15.05
CA ARG A 107 -8.58 -12.99 14.88
C ARG A 107 -8.04 -13.16 13.48
N PHE A 108 -7.01 -13.97 13.34
CA PHE A 108 -6.44 -14.37 12.06
C PHE A 108 -5.68 -15.69 12.22
N ASP A 109 -5.54 -16.43 11.13
CA ASP A 109 -4.77 -17.66 11.07
C ASP A 109 -3.32 -17.37 10.66
N LEU A 110 -2.37 -18.15 11.18
CA LEU A 110 -0.95 -18.06 10.83
C LEU A 110 -0.27 -19.44 10.92
N PRO A 111 0.88 -19.64 10.27
CA PRO A 111 1.69 -20.84 10.48
C PRO A 111 1.99 -21.08 11.96
N ALA A 112 1.97 -22.37 12.36
CA ALA A 112 1.97 -22.74 13.78
C ALA A 112 3.24 -22.30 14.52
N ASP A 113 4.37 -22.21 13.83
CA ASP A 113 5.68 -21.80 14.32
C ASP A 113 5.91 -20.28 14.33
N TRP A 114 5.03 -19.50 13.68
CA TRP A 114 5.12 -18.04 13.70
C TRP A 114 4.74 -17.46 15.05
N ILE A 115 5.36 -16.33 15.36
CA ILE A 115 5.27 -15.62 16.65
C ILE A 115 4.37 -14.41 16.47
N VAL A 116 3.43 -14.23 17.39
CA VAL A 116 2.60 -13.03 17.49
C VAL A 116 3.01 -12.25 18.72
N GLN A 117 3.30 -10.96 18.53
CA GLN A 117 3.72 -10.07 19.60
C GLN A 117 2.87 -8.80 19.59
N SER A 118 2.21 -8.49 20.70
CA SER A 118 1.59 -7.18 20.89
C SER A 118 2.66 -6.17 21.30
N THR A 119 2.63 -4.99 20.70
CA THR A 119 3.54 -3.87 20.95
C THR A 119 2.75 -2.59 21.20
N ASP A 120 3.45 -1.52 21.54
CA ASP A 120 2.79 -0.22 21.74
C ASP A 120 2.15 0.26 20.43
N PRO A 121 0.92 0.80 20.47
CA PRO A 121 0.28 1.41 19.31
C PRO A 121 1.14 2.46 18.63
N ALA A 122 0.98 2.59 17.32
CA ALA A 122 1.67 3.61 16.54
C ALA A 122 1.40 5.02 17.11
N ALA A 123 2.40 5.90 17.01
CA ALA A 123 2.25 7.28 17.43
C ALA A 123 1.07 7.96 16.70
N GLY A 124 0.18 8.61 17.45
CA GLY A 124 -1.02 9.24 16.90
C GLY A 124 -2.19 8.28 16.64
N ALA A 125 -2.07 6.99 16.98
CA ALA A 125 -3.20 6.07 16.94
C ALA A 125 -4.26 6.41 18.01
N ALA A 126 -5.52 6.14 17.70
CA ALA A 126 -6.63 6.39 18.61
C ALA A 126 -6.53 5.55 19.91
N PRO A 127 -7.18 5.97 21.01
CA PRO A 127 -7.24 5.15 22.23
C PRO A 127 -7.85 3.77 21.95
N GLY A 128 -7.26 2.72 22.55
CA GLY A 128 -7.71 1.34 22.35
C GLY A 128 -7.30 0.70 21.03
N SER A 129 -6.36 1.33 20.30
CA SER A 129 -5.73 0.78 19.11
C SER A 129 -4.90 -0.46 19.42
N LEU A 130 -4.83 -1.36 18.45
CA LEU A 130 -4.00 -2.56 18.47
C LEU A 130 -2.74 -2.32 17.65
N HIS A 131 -1.61 -2.85 18.12
CA HIS A 131 -0.42 -3.07 17.32
C HIS A 131 0.09 -4.48 17.61
N ILE A 132 -0.01 -5.32 16.59
CA ILE A 132 0.31 -6.75 16.67
C ILE A 132 1.28 -7.07 15.55
N GLU A 133 2.51 -7.39 15.90
CA GLU A 133 3.54 -7.86 14.97
C GLU A 133 3.45 -9.38 14.82
N VAL A 134 3.65 -9.84 13.59
CA VAL A 134 3.83 -11.25 13.27
C VAL A 134 5.25 -11.46 12.74
N LYS A 135 5.94 -12.43 13.34
CA LYS A 135 7.32 -12.79 13.04
C LYS A 135 7.40 -14.28 12.72
N LYS A 136 8.39 -14.67 11.92
CA LYS A 136 8.77 -16.07 11.76
C LYS A 136 9.41 -16.60 13.06
N ALA A 137 9.63 -17.92 13.12
CA ALA A 137 10.27 -18.56 14.27
C ALA A 137 11.69 -18.03 14.57
N ASP A 138 12.40 -17.53 13.56
CA ASP A 138 13.74 -16.93 13.68
C ASP A 138 13.71 -15.44 14.10
N GLY A 139 12.52 -14.88 14.33
CA GLY A 139 12.32 -13.48 14.69
C GLY A 139 12.21 -12.52 13.50
N THR A 140 12.32 -13.00 12.26
CA THR A 140 12.14 -12.18 11.05
C THR A 140 10.73 -11.62 11.01
N PHE A 141 10.62 -10.29 10.92
CA PHE A 141 9.34 -9.61 10.77
C PHE A 141 8.65 -9.99 9.46
N VAL A 142 7.34 -10.25 9.52
CA VAL A 142 6.50 -10.57 8.35
C VAL A 142 5.51 -9.44 8.08
N ALA A 143 4.67 -9.10 9.06
CA ALA A 143 3.64 -8.08 8.92
C ALA A 143 3.20 -7.56 10.29
N ALA A 144 2.55 -6.40 10.31
CA ALA A 144 1.90 -5.85 11.50
C ALA A 144 0.44 -5.54 11.22
N LEU A 145 -0.44 -5.94 12.14
CA LEU A 145 -1.80 -5.42 12.25
C LEU A 145 -1.80 -4.19 13.15
N GLN A 146 -2.21 -3.05 12.61
CA GLN A 146 -2.34 -1.78 13.31
C GLN A 146 -3.75 -1.23 13.13
N THR A 147 -4.41 -0.80 14.21
CA THR A 147 -5.74 -0.16 14.16
C THR A 147 -5.71 1.27 14.68
N GLY A 148 -6.83 2.00 14.56
CA GLY A 148 -6.97 3.39 14.99
C GLY A 148 -6.03 4.37 14.30
N LEU A 149 -5.53 4.01 13.11
CA LEU A 149 -4.68 4.86 12.29
C LEU A 149 -5.48 6.05 11.74
N PRO A 150 -4.86 7.23 11.63
CA PRO A 150 -5.45 8.33 10.87
C PRO A 150 -5.52 7.91 9.39
N VAL A 151 -6.69 8.10 8.76
CA VAL A 151 -6.86 7.87 7.33
C VAL A 151 -6.36 9.12 6.59
N PRO A 152 -5.29 9.02 5.78
CA PRO A 152 -4.74 10.19 5.11
C PRO A 152 -5.76 10.75 4.11
N THR A 153 -5.92 12.08 4.10
CA THR A 153 -6.60 12.75 2.99
C THR A 153 -5.74 12.61 1.73
N SER A 154 -6.40 12.51 0.57
CA SER A 154 -5.70 12.51 -0.70
C SER A 154 -4.92 13.82 -0.84
N ALA A 155 -3.60 13.72 -0.85
CA ALA A 155 -2.71 14.84 -1.14
C ALA A 155 -2.27 14.74 -2.61
N PRO A 156 -2.19 15.87 -3.34
CA PRO A 156 -1.66 15.86 -4.69
C PRO A 156 -0.22 15.31 -4.67
N CYS A 157 0.05 14.37 -5.57
CA CYS A 157 1.39 13.83 -5.77
C CYS A 157 2.21 14.84 -6.60
N ASP A 158 3.31 15.33 -6.04
CA ASP A 158 4.28 16.14 -6.79
C ASP A 158 4.81 15.32 -7.98
N PRO A 159 4.60 15.77 -9.23
CA PRO A 159 5.10 15.08 -10.41
C PRO A 159 6.61 14.79 -10.38
N ALA A 160 7.41 15.61 -9.70
CA ALA A 160 8.85 15.40 -9.54
C ALA A 160 9.17 14.22 -8.59
N GLN A 161 8.27 13.91 -7.67
CA GLN A 161 8.39 12.80 -6.72
C GLN A 161 7.66 11.54 -7.18
N ALA A 162 6.76 11.66 -8.16
CA ALA A 162 6.05 10.52 -8.72
C ALA A 162 7.02 9.48 -9.30
N ARG A 163 6.83 8.22 -8.92
CA ARG A 163 7.61 7.09 -9.43
C ARG A 163 6.70 6.04 -10.05
N PRO A 164 7.13 5.38 -11.14
CA PRO A 164 6.41 4.24 -11.69
C PRO A 164 6.15 3.20 -10.60
N TYR A 165 4.96 2.61 -10.62
CA TYR A 165 4.65 1.47 -9.77
C TYR A 165 3.89 0.40 -10.56
N SER A 166 3.86 -0.82 -10.02
CA SER A 166 3.15 -1.95 -10.60
C SER A 166 2.40 -2.71 -9.52
N VAL A 167 1.22 -3.21 -9.87
CA VAL A 167 0.44 -4.11 -9.01
C VAL A 167 0.64 -5.52 -9.53
N LEU A 168 1.34 -6.37 -8.76
CA LEU A 168 1.69 -7.73 -9.19
C LEU A 168 0.73 -8.79 -8.63
N ASN A 169 0.07 -8.49 -7.52
CA ASN A 169 -1.02 -9.30 -6.99
C ASN A 169 -2.12 -8.40 -6.45
N SER A 170 -3.37 -8.83 -6.59
CA SER A 170 -4.54 -8.05 -6.19
C SER A 170 -5.78 -8.93 -6.04
N VAL A 171 -6.10 -9.29 -4.80
CA VAL A 171 -7.21 -10.20 -4.48
C VAL A 171 -8.25 -9.47 -3.63
N PRO A 172 -9.55 -9.47 -3.98
CA PRO A 172 -10.58 -8.91 -3.11
C PRO A 172 -10.56 -9.58 -1.74
N VAL A 173 -10.82 -8.81 -0.68
CA VAL A 173 -10.95 -9.36 0.68
C VAL A 173 -12.20 -8.82 1.34
N THR A 174 -12.84 -9.66 2.17
CA THR A 174 -14.03 -9.26 2.93
C THR A 174 -13.59 -8.83 4.33
N VAL A 175 -13.46 -7.53 4.54
CA VAL A 175 -13.13 -6.91 5.83
C VAL A 175 -14.01 -5.67 6.02
N PRO A 176 -14.33 -5.26 7.25
CA PRO A 176 -15.16 -4.08 7.49
C PRO A 176 -14.43 -2.80 7.09
N PHE A 177 -15.07 -1.93 6.31
CA PHE A 177 -14.50 -0.65 5.88
C PHE A 177 -15.57 0.44 5.87
N ALA A 178 -15.13 1.69 5.95
CA ALA A 178 -15.96 2.87 5.79
C ALA A 178 -15.84 3.41 4.35
N ASP A 179 -16.97 3.74 3.74
CA ASP A 179 -17.00 4.36 2.40
C ASP A 179 -16.45 5.78 2.40
N GLY A 180 -16.04 6.26 1.23
CA GLY A 180 -15.59 7.63 1.03
C GLY A 180 -15.12 7.91 -0.39
N PRO A 181 -14.80 9.18 -0.73
CA PRO A 181 -14.53 9.60 -2.11
C PRO A 181 -13.34 8.92 -2.79
N SER A 182 -12.38 8.41 -2.01
CA SER A 182 -11.17 7.73 -2.50
C SER A 182 -11.09 6.27 -2.04
N VAL A 183 -12.23 5.72 -1.59
CA VAL A 183 -12.32 4.36 -1.09
C VAL A 183 -12.69 3.42 -2.23
N ILE A 184 -12.01 2.28 -2.28
CA ILE A 184 -12.30 1.16 -3.19
C ILE A 184 -12.66 -0.06 -2.35
N THR A 185 -13.27 -1.07 -2.95
CA THR A 185 -13.46 -2.38 -2.27
C THR A 185 -12.13 -2.88 -1.73
N PRO A 186 -12.04 -3.30 -0.45
CA PRO A 186 -10.80 -3.77 0.14
C PRO A 186 -10.16 -4.90 -0.64
N ARG A 187 -8.83 -4.84 -0.76
CA ARG A 187 -8.02 -5.84 -1.45
C ARG A 187 -6.78 -6.15 -0.64
N PHE A 188 -6.36 -7.42 -0.69
CA PHE A 188 -4.96 -7.76 -0.47
C PHE A 188 -4.20 -7.48 -1.76
N VAL A 189 -3.06 -6.81 -1.66
CA VAL A 189 -2.22 -6.46 -2.82
C VAL A 189 -0.76 -6.77 -2.55
N PHE A 190 -0.01 -7.07 -3.61
CA PHE A 190 1.44 -6.90 -3.65
C PHE A 190 1.76 -5.85 -4.71
N ARG A 191 2.39 -4.75 -4.30
CA ARG A 191 2.70 -3.61 -5.17
C ARG A 191 4.18 -3.29 -5.10
N VAL A 192 4.72 -2.86 -6.24
CA VAL A 192 6.12 -2.52 -6.41
C VAL A 192 6.23 -1.08 -6.85
N ILE A 193 7.03 -0.27 -6.15
CA ILE A 193 7.38 1.09 -6.58
C ILE A 193 8.84 1.16 -7.04
N GLN A 194 9.10 1.88 -8.14
CA GLN A 194 10.42 1.99 -8.74
C GLN A 194 11.23 3.11 -8.08
N GLY A 195 12.38 2.78 -7.50
CA GLY A 195 13.42 3.70 -7.07
C GLY A 195 14.74 3.35 -7.75
N TYR A 196 15.85 3.32 -6.99
CA TYR A 196 17.12 2.79 -7.47
C TYR A 196 17.10 1.25 -7.67
N LYS A 197 16.09 0.60 -7.05
CA LYS A 197 15.67 -0.79 -7.22
C LYS A 197 14.13 -0.83 -7.30
N TYR A 198 13.57 -2.03 -7.31
CA TYR A 198 12.13 -2.25 -7.19
C TYR A 198 11.79 -2.60 -5.74
N PHE A 199 10.95 -1.79 -5.10
CA PHE A 199 10.57 -1.98 -3.69
C PHE A 199 9.14 -2.50 -3.62
N GLY A 200 9.02 -3.75 -3.18
CA GLY A 200 7.76 -4.46 -3.04
C GLY A 200 7.24 -4.42 -1.61
N SER A 201 5.93 -4.33 -1.49
CA SER A 201 5.22 -4.51 -0.22
C SER A 201 3.86 -5.13 -0.44
N PHE A 202 3.40 -5.88 0.56
CA PHE A 202 2.07 -6.46 0.59
C PHE A 202 1.24 -6.04 1.79
N GLY A 203 -0.08 -6.02 1.59
CA GLY A 203 -1.00 -5.75 2.67
C GLY A 203 -2.41 -5.47 2.19
N LEU A 204 -3.26 -5.15 3.17
CA LEU A 204 -4.62 -4.69 2.90
C LEU A 204 -4.63 -3.23 2.45
N THR A 205 -5.44 -2.92 1.46
CA THR A 205 -5.72 -1.55 1.06
C THR A 205 -7.17 -1.41 0.62
N ALA A 206 -7.78 -0.29 0.96
CA ALA A 206 -9.07 0.13 0.42
C ALA A 206 -9.01 1.59 -0.04
N LEU A 207 -7.81 2.13 -0.26
CA LEU A 207 -7.61 3.48 -0.77
C LEU A 207 -7.18 3.39 -2.24
N ALA A 208 -7.90 4.12 -3.10
CA ALA A 208 -7.44 4.37 -4.45
C ALA A 208 -6.06 5.03 -4.40
N THR A 209 -5.12 4.51 -5.18
CA THR A 209 -3.82 5.17 -5.34
C THR A 209 -4.06 6.46 -6.12
N SER A 210 -3.52 7.58 -5.65
CA SER A 210 -3.55 8.88 -6.35
C SER A 210 -2.58 8.88 -7.54
N ALA A 211 -2.70 7.87 -8.38
CA ALA A 211 -1.81 7.65 -9.50
C ALA A 211 -2.04 8.67 -10.61
N GLN A 212 -0.95 9.12 -11.22
CA GLN A 212 -0.97 9.85 -12.49
C GLN A 212 -0.16 8.99 -13.47
N ASP A 213 -0.81 8.45 -14.49
CA ASP A 213 -0.15 7.67 -15.56
C ASP A 213 0.73 6.50 -15.07
N GLY A 214 0.21 5.71 -14.12
CA GLY A 214 0.94 4.57 -13.56
C GLY A 214 2.08 4.95 -12.61
N LYS A 215 2.13 6.21 -12.16
CA LYS A 215 3.10 6.70 -11.17
C LYS A 215 2.41 7.08 -9.87
N ALA A 216 3.11 6.92 -8.75
CA ALA A 216 2.65 7.34 -7.42
C ALA A 216 3.81 7.92 -6.60
N CYS A 217 3.50 8.84 -5.69
CA CYS A 217 4.47 9.34 -4.71
C CYS A 217 4.62 8.39 -3.52
N ARG A 218 3.52 7.71 -3.18
CA ARG A 218 3.43 6.72 -2.10
C ARG A 218 2.33 5.70 -2.40
N LEU A 219 2.45 4.52 -1.81
CA LEU A 219 1.40 3.50 -1.82
C LEU A 219 1.00 3.20 -0.36
N LEU A 220 -0.30 3.26 -0.07
CA LEU A 220 -0.81 3.06 1.29
C LEU A 220 -1.46 1.68 1.44
N ASN A 221 -1.02 0.92 2.43
CA ASN A 221 -1.67 -0.32 2.88
C ASN A 221 -2.63 -0.02 4.04
N ILE A 222 -3.59 0.88 3.79
CA ILE A 222 -4.60 1.27 4.78
C ILE A 222 -5.98 0.95 4.24
N VAL A 223 -6.82 0.39 5.12
CA VAL A 223 -8.26 0.32 4.97
C VAL A 223 -8.89 1.36 5.90
N PRO A 224 -9.71 2.29 5.40
CA PRO A 224 -10.53 3.14 6.26
C PRO A 224 -11.50 2.24 7.01
N GLY A 225 -11.32 2.06 8.32
CA GLY A 225 -12.21 1.22 9.11
C GLY A 225 -13.47 1.96 9.57
N PRO A 226 -14.51 1.23 10.00
CA PRO A 226 -15.71 1.82 10.60
C PRO A 226 -15.41 2.63 11.86
N ALA A 227 -16.44 3.36 12.32
CA ALA A 227 -16.43 4.03 13.61
C ALA A 227 -16.05 3.03 14.74
N GLY A 228 -15.18 3.47 15.65
CA GLY A 228 -14.67 2.65 16.76
C GLY A 228 -13.45 1.78 16.42
N ILE A 229 -13.18 1.50 15.15
CA ILE A 229 -11.94 0.80 14.70
C ILE A 229 -10.91 1.81 14.20
N GLY A 230 -11.35 2.88 13.51
CA GLY A 230 -10.46 3.82 12.82
C GLY A 230 -9.79 3.19 11.60
N GLY A 231 -8.86 3.91 10.96
CA GLY A 231 -8.05 3.32 9.88
C GLY A 231 -7.26 2.12 10.39
N TYR A 232 -7.07 1.11 9.56
CA TYR A 232 -6.24 -0.02 9.95
C TYR A 232 -5.39 -0.53 8.79
N SER A 233 -4.28 -1.15 9.13
CA SER A 233 -3.31 -1.76 8.22
C SER A 233 -3.03 -3.18 8.69
N PHE A 234 -3.02 -4.14 7.78
CA PHE A 234 -2.37 -5.44 8.01
C PHE A 234 -1.43 -5.71 6.84
N ALA A 235 -0.14 -5.43 7.05
CA ALA A 235 0.84 -5.27 5.99
C ALA A 235 2.27 -5.44 6.51
N ASP A 236 3.23 -5.65 5.61
CA ASP A 236 4.67 -5.54 5.89
C ASP A 236 5.13 -4.09 6.07
N SER A 237 4.47 -3.13 5.42
CA SER A 237 4.63 -1.70 5.64
C SER A 237 3.29 -0.98 5.51
N VAL A 238 3.02 0.00 6.38
CA VAL A 238 1.80 0.84 6.27
C VAL A 238 1.86 1.72 5.02
N GLU A 239 3.06 2.23 4.72
CA GLU A 239 3.32 3.15 3.61
C GLU A 239 4.56 2.70 2.84
N VAL A 240 4.46 2.73 1.52
CA VAL A 240 5.57 2.43 0.61
C VAL A 240 5.92 3.71 -0.13
N VAL A 241 7.08 4.25 0.20
CA VAL A 241 7.74 5.31 -0.56
C VAL A 241 9.04 4.75 -1.14
N PRO A 242 9.49 5.24 -2.31
CA PRO A 242 10.80 4.86 -2.83
C PRO A 242 11.87 5.34 -1.83
N PRO A 243 12.66 4.43 -1.23
CA PRO A 243 13.70 4.83 -0.31
C PRO A 243 14.75 5.66 -1.03
N SER A 244 15.39 6.59 -0.31
CA SER A 244 16.61 7.20 -0.81
C SER A 244 17.69 6.13 -0.98
N PRO A 245 18.68 6.30 -1.88
CA PRO A 245 19.75 5.32 -2.06
C PRO A 245 20.55 5.01 -0.78
N GLN A 246 20.50 5.90 0.21
CA GLN A 246 21.18 5.77 1.50
C GLN A 246 20.27 5.27 2.63
N ALA A 247 18.96 5.11 2.38
CA ALA A 247 18.03 4.65 3.39
C ALA A 247 18.12 3.13 3.60
N GLN A 248 17.94 2.70 4.84
CA GLN A 248 17.76 1.29 5.16
C GLN A 248 16.40 0.83 4.61
N VAL A 249 16.41 -0.29 3.89
CA VAL A 249 15.25 -0.75 3.10
C VAL A 249 14.24 -1.57 3.90
N ALA A 250 14.60 -2.05 5.10
CA ALA A 250 13.68 -2.82 5.93
C ALA A 250 12.52 -1.94 6.41
N PRO A 251 11.27 -2.43 6.37
CA PRO A 251 10.85 -3.83 6.13
C PRO A 251 10.52 -4.16 4.66
N LEU A 252 10.79 -3.29 3.68
CA LEU A 252 10.41 -3.52 2.29
C LEU A 252 11.25 -4.62 1.64
N SER A 253 10.57 -5.45 0.84
CA SER A 253 11.25 -6.37 -0.08
C SER A 253 11.90 -5.57 -1.21
N SER A 254 13.14 -5.89 -1.57
CA SER A 254 13.86 -5.20 -2.66
C SER A 254 14.26 -6.18 -3.76
N PHE A 255 14.10 -5.77 -5.01
CA PHE A 255 14.40 -6.58 -6.19
C PHE A 255 15.20 -5.77 -7.20
N ASP A 256 16.10 -6.41 -7.94
CA ASP A 256 16.87 -5.74 -9.00
C ASP A 256 16.01 -5.55 -10.26
N THR A 257 15.01 -6.41 -10.46
CA THR A 257 14.09 -6.34 -11.61
C THR A 257 12.64 -6.57 -11.21
N LEU A 258 11.71 -6.07 -12.02
CA LEU A 258 10.28 -6.36 -11.87
C LEU A 258 9.97 -7.86 -12.07
N ALA A 259 10.76 -8.55 -12.90
CA ALA A 259 10.62 -9.99 -13.12
C ALA A 259 10.91 -10.80 -11.84
N GLN A 260 11.95 -10.41 -11.08
CA GLN A 260 12.24 -11.03 -9.77
C GLN A 260 11.11 -10.78 -8.77
N ALA A 261 10.56 -9.57 -8.72
CA ALA A 261 9.40 -9.28 -7.86
C ALA A 261 8.17 -10.12 -8.24
N SER A 262 7.96 -10.33 -9.54
CA SER A 262 6.87 -11.18 -10.04
C SER A 262 7.08 -12.65 -9.70
N ALA A 263 8.32 -13.15 -9.79
CA ALA A 263 8.68 -14.50 -9.38
C ALA A 263 8.47 -14.69 -7.87
N TYR A 264 8.83 -13.71 -7.04
CA TYR A 264 8.57 -13.76 -5.60
C TYR A 264 7.08 -13.99 -5.29
N VAL A 265 6.18 -13.24 -5.91
CA VAL A 265 4.72 -13.38 -5.72
C VAL A 265 4.21 -14.79 -6.11
N ARG A 266 4.77 -15.39 -7.16
CA ARG A 266 4.30 -16.67 -7.69
C ARG A 266 4.91 -17.87 -6.97
N ASP A 267 6.19 -17.78 -6.65
CA ASP A 267 7.02 -18.94 -6.32
C ASP A 267 7.37 -18.99 -4.82
N SER A 268 7.18 -17.91 -4.06
CA SER A 268 7.50 -17.85 -2.62
C SER A 268 6.41 -18.43 -1.73
N GLY A 269 6.75 -19.45 -0.94
CA GLY A 269 5.90 -19.95 0.14
C GLY A 269 5.70 -18.93 1.25
N ASP A 270 6.72 -18.10 1.55
CA ASP A 270 6.60 -17.03 2.55
C ASP A 270 5.53 -16.02 2.17
N PHE A 271 5.50 -15.61 0.89
CA PHE A 271 4.47 -14.71 0.37
C PHE A 271 3.09 -15.36 0.43
N ALA A 272 2.99 -16.64 0.05
CA ALA A 272 1.73 -17.38 0.09
C ALA A 272 1.17 -17.50 1.52
N ASP A 273 2.05 -17.79 2.49
CA ASP A 273 1.69 -17.83 3.91
C ASP A 273 1.26 -16.45 4.43
N ALA A 274 2.01 -15.39 4.10
CA ALA A 274 1.65 -14.02 4.49
C ALA A 274 0.31 -13.58 3.88
N GLN A 275 0.07 -13.90 2.61
CA GLN A 275 -1.21 -13.62 1.94
C GLN A 275 -2.36 -14.34 2.65
N ARG A 276 -2.23 -15.64 2.91
CA ARG A 276 -3.27 -16.42 3.61
C ARG A 276 -3.54 -15.87 5.01
N MET A 277 -2.48 -15.54 5.75
CA MET A 277 -2.59 -14.93 7.08
C MET A 277 -3.37 -13.62 7.02
N ILE A 278 -2.94 -12.67 6.18
CA ILE A 278 -3.54 -11.34 6.11
C ILE A 278 -4.99 -11.42 5.64
N MET A 279 -5.28 -12.28 4.67
CA MET A 279 -6.65 -12.47 4.15
C MET A 279 -7.59 -13.18 5.13
N SER A 280 -7.06 -13.87 6.15
CA SER A 280 -7.86 -14.52 7.19
C SER A 280 -8.33 -13.57 8.30
N LEU A 281 -7.92 -12.29 8.25
CA LEU A 281 -8.30 -11.29 9.24
C LEU A 281 -9.81 -11.17 9.35
N ALA A 282 -10.31 -11.38 10.56
CA ALA A 282 -11.70 -11.15 10.92
C ALA A 282 -11.78 -10.24 12.13
N PHE A 283 -12.69 -9.28 12.06
CA PHE A 283 -13.12 -8.48 13.21
C PHE A 283 -14.35 -9.14 13.81
N THR A 284 -14.34 -9.30 15.12
CA THR A 284 -15.53 -9.73 15.85
C THR A 284 -16.41 -8.49 16.03
N GLN A 285 -17.64 -8.51 15.51
CA GLN A 285 -18.56 -7.39 15.67
C GLN A 285 -18.83 -7.12 17.16
N ASN A 286 -18.79 -5.85 17.55
CA ASN A 286 -19.41 -5.37 18.78
C ASN A 286 -20.86 -4.94 18.48
#